data_AF-A0A061NU39-F1
#
_entry.id   AF-A0A061NU39-F1
#
_cell.length_a   1.000
_cell.length_b   1.000
_cell.length_c   1.000
_cell.angle_alpha   90.00
_cell.angle_beta   90.00
_cell.angle_gamma   90.00
#
_symmetry.space_group_name_H-M   'P 1'
#
loop_
_entity.id
_entity.type
_entity.pdbx_description
1 polymer ?
#
loop_
_entity_poly.entity_id
_entity_poly.type
_entity_poly.pdbx_seq_one_letter_code
_entity_poly.pdbx_strand_id
1 'polypeptide(L)'
;MIKVTGVVLHDHVYYRPGDTIKEITEEQADRLERLDVGQIIEAPSPPETDPEPEPEPPDETDENEETELPDDGDGEEDDPTDEEQIETLSSSFNADELKDAASVSGVGYDKYISKKDLVQKIVDEGKAEEVLQYADA
;
A
#
# COMPACT_ATOMS: atom_id res chain seq x y z
N MET A 1 19.51 -10.26 9.44
CA MET A 1 18.47 -10.43 10.48
C MET A 1 19.06 -9.96 11.81
N ILE A 2 18.31 -9.23 12.63
CA ILE A 2 18.80 -8.74 13.93
C ILE A 2 17.82 -9.08 15.05
N LYS A 3 18.35 -9.59 16.17
CA LYS A 3 17.58 -9.79 17.40
C LYS A 3 17.65 -8.52 18.23
N VAL A 4 16.51 -7.99 18.63
CA VAL A 4 16.47 -6.79 19.48
C VAL A 4 16.71 -7.21 20.94
N THR A 5 17.62 -6.55 21.64
CA THR A 5 17.89 -6.77 23.08
C THR A 5 17.15 -5.76 23.96
N GLY A 6 16.82 -4.60 23.40
CA GLY A 6 16.08 -3.52 24.04
C GLY A 6 14.72 -3.26 23.38
N VAL A 7 14.15 -2.10 23.70
CA VAL A 7 12.94 -1.60 23.01
C VAL A 7 13.38 -0.70 21.87
N VAL A 8 12.96 -1.00 20.64
CA VAL A 8 13.40 -0.28 19.44
C VAL A 8 12.18 0.11 18.60
N LEU A 9 12.16 1.36 18.14
CA LEU A 9 11.22 1.83 17.12
C LEU A 9 11.98 1.89 15.78
N HIS A 10 11.54 1.10 14.81
CA HIS A 10 12.15 1.00 13.49
C HIS A 10 11.06 0.95 12.42
N ASP A 11 11.13 1.82 11.41
CA ASP A 11 10.12 1.95 10.35
C ASP A 11 8.67 2.05 10.87
N HIS A 12 8.48 2.84 11.93
CA HIS A 12 7.20 3.00 12.64
C HIS A 12 6.66 1.72 13.30
N VAL A 13 7.44 0.65 13.34
CA VAL A 13 7.14 -0.61 14.03
C VAL A 13 7.90 -0.66 15.35
N TYR A 14 7.20 -1.05 16.40
CA TYR A 14 7.75 -1.15 17.75
C TYR A 14 8.16 -2.60 18.04
N TYR A 15 9.44 -2.82 18.28
CA TYR A 15 10.02 -4.12 18.58
C TYR A 15 10.38 -4.20 20.07
N ARG A 16 10.01 -5.31 20.71
CA ARG A 16 10.31 -5.61 22.11
C ARG A 16 11.61 -6.39 22.24
N PRO A 17 12.23 -6.40 23.43
CA PRO A 17 13.35 -7.28 23.72
C PRO A 17 13.03 -8.73 23.37
N GLY A 18 13.85 -9.33 22.52
CA GLY A 18 13.70 -10.69 22.01
C GLY A 18 13.07 -10.80 20.62
N ASP A 19 12.43 -9.73 20.11
CA ASP A 19 11.88 -9.71 18.76
C ASP A 19 12.99 -9.72 17.70
N THR A 20 12.65 -10.18 16.50
CA THR A 20 13.60 -10.34 15.41
C THR A 20 13.15 -9.55 14.18
N ILE A 21 14.00 -8.64 13.71
CA ILE A 21 13.75 -7.86 12.50
C ILE A 21 14.36 -8.61 11.32
N LYS A 22 13.50 -9.10 10.42
CA LYS A 22 13.89 -9.88 9.24
C LYS A 22 14.33 -9.00 8.08
N GLU A 23 13.55 -7.95 7.82
CA GLU A 23 13.75 -7.00 6.74
C GLU A 23 14.43 -5.76 7.30
N ILE A 24 15.76 -5.75 7.26
CA ILE A 24 16.59 -4.62 7.70
C ILE A 24 17.83 -4.54 6.81
N THR A 25 18.26 -3.34 6.45
CA THR A 25 19.49 -3.17 5.68
C THR A 25 20.72 -3.42 6.54
N GLU A 26 21.86 -3.76 5.93
CA GLU A 26 23.13 -3.94 6.66
C GLU A 26 23.52 -2.68 7.45
N GLU A 27 23.35 -1.48 6.89
CA GLU A 27 23.65 -0.23 7.58
C GLU A 27 22.76 -0.01 8.81
N GLN A 28 21.48 -0.37 8.73
CA GLN A 28 20.55 -0.26 9.86
C GLN A 28 20.88 -1.30 10.93
N ALA A 29 21.27 -2.52 10.53
CA ALA A 29 21.69 -3.57 11.46
C ALA A 29 22.98 -3.18 12.21
N ASP A 30 24.00 -2.67 11.50
CA ASP A 30 25.26 -2.19 12.08
C ASP A 30 25.01 -1.04 13.07
N ARG A 31 24.08 -0.12 12.74
CA ARG A 31 23.69 0.95 13.65
C ARG A 31 23.05 0.43 14.95
N LEU A 32 22.16 -0.56 14.86
CA LEU A 32 21.51 -1.14 16.04
C LEU A 32 22.48 -1.95 16.90
N GLU A 33 23.45 -2.64 16.28
CA GLU A 33 24.52 -3.33 16.98
C GLU A 33 25.46 -2.35 17.72
N ARG A 34 25.87 -1.26 17.06
CA ARG A 34 26.70 -0.22 17.69
C ARG A 34 26.05 0.47 18.88
N LEU A 35 24.72 0.50 18.92
CA LEU A 35 23.95 1.08 20.01
C LEU A 35 23.69 0.07 21.15
N ASP A 36 24.17 -1.17 21.04
CA ASP A 36 23.95 -2.26 22.00
C ASP A 36 22.46 -2.61 22.19
N VAL A 37 21.62 -2.26 21.20
CA VAL A 37 20.17 -2.52 21.22
C VAL A 37 19.76 -3.69 20.32
N GLY A 38 20.69 -4.25 19.56
CA GLY A 38 20.46 -5.41 18.72
C GLY A 38 21.70 -6.29 18.54
N GLN A 39 21.48 -7.56 18.26
CA GLN A 39 22.51 -8.55 17.99
C GLN A 39 22.27 -9.16 16.61
N ILE A 40 23.24 -9.03 15.71
CA ILE A 40 23.16 -9.62 14.37
C ILE A 40 23.09 -11.14 14.54
N ILE A 41 22.03 -11.74 14.00
CA ILE A 41 21.91 -13.20 13.93
C ILE A 41 22.13 -13.58 12.47
N GLU A 42 23.13 -14.42 12.23
CA GLU A 42 23.30 -15.05 10.94
C GLU A 42 22.07 -15.92 10.67
N ALA A 43 21.36 -15.65 9.57
CA ALA A 43 20.24 -16.49 9.19
C ALA A 43 20.77 -17.91 8.99
N PRO A 44 20.07 -18.96 9.47
CA PRO A 44 20.45 -20.31 9.11
C PRO A 44 20.45 -20.38 7.59
N SER A 45 21.59 -20.73 6.99
CA SER A 45 21.66 -20.97 5.56
C SER A 45 20.50 -21.89 5.20
N PRO A 46 19.65 -21.53 4.21
CA PRO A 46 18.62 -22.44 3.77
C PRO A 46 19.30 -23.78 3.48
N PRO A 47 18.70 -24.92 3.89
CA PRO A 47 19.23 -26.21 3.49
C PRO A 47 19.45 -26.15 1.98
N GLU A 48 20.58 -26.64 1.50
CA GLU A 48 20.85 -26.77 0.06
C GLU A 48 19.76 -27.70 -0.51
N THR A 49 18.64 -27.10 -0.91
CA THR A 49 17.57 -27.80 -1.59
C THR A 49 18.15 -28.12 -2.95
N ASP A 50 18.34 -29.43 -3.18
CA ASP A 50 18.62 -30.01 -4.49
C ASP A 50 17.77 -29.24 -5.52
N PRO A 51 18.36 -28.69 -6.59
CA PRO A 51 17.65 -27.85 -7.54
C PRO A 51 16.41 -28.62 -8.00
N GLU A 52 15.24 -28.07 -7.67
CA GLU A 52 13.97 -28.58 -8.19
C GLU A 52 14.13 -28.63 -9.72
N PRO A 53 13.84 -29.78 -10.37
CA PRO A 53 14.10 -29.94 -11.79
C PRO A 53 13.43 -28.79 -12.54
N GLU A 54 14.21 -28.11 -13.39
CA GLU A 54 13.70 -27.02 -14.22
C GLU A 54 12.43 -27.50 -14.94
N PRO A 55 11.32 -26.73 -14.88
CA PRO A 55 10.10 -27.13 -15.56
C PRO A 55 10.40 -27.26 -17.05
N GLU A 56 10.09 -28.44 -17.62
CA GLU A 56 10.21 -28.68 -19.05
C GLU A 56 9.39 -27.60 -19.79
N PRO A 57 9.90 -27.07 -20.92
CA PRO A 57 9.17 -26.09 -21.70
C PRO A 57 7.81 -26.68 -22.11
N PRO A 58 6.71 -25.93 -22.02
CA PRO A 58 5.41 -26.43 -22.42
C PRO A 58 5.44 -26.85 -23.89
N ASP A 59 4.95 -28.05 -24.16
CA ASP A 59 4.73 -28.59 -25.50
C ASP A 59 3.72 -27.68 -26.23
N GLU A 60 4.14 -27.10 -27.35
CA GLU A 60 3.30 -26.23 -28.19
C GLU A 60 2.23 -27.06 -28.90
N THR A 61 1.13 -27.37 -28.20
CA THR A 61 -0.12 -27.77 -28.86
C THR A 61 -0.99 -26.55 -29.08
N ASP A 62 -0.95 -26.08 -30.32
CA ASP A 62 -1.93 -25.26 -31.01
C ASP A 62 -3.30 -25.96 -30.96
N GLU A 63 -4.16 -25.56 -30.03
CA GLU A 63 -5.62 -25.73 -30.15
C GLU A 63 -6.32 -24.48 -29.62
N ASN A 64 -6.65 -23.66 -30.62
CA ASN A 64 -7.63 -22.59 -30.66
C ASN A 64 -8.91 -22.92 -29.85
N GLU A 65 -9.03 -22.37 -28.64
CA GLU A 65 -10.32 -22.24 -27.95
C GLU A 65 -10.57 -20.75 -27.73
N GLU A 66 -11.40 -20.20 -28.61
CA GLU A 66 -12.01 -18.88 -28.54
C GLU A 66 -12.87 -18.82 -27.27
N THR A 67 -12.26 -18.50 -26.12
CA THR A 67 -13.01 -18.06 -24.95
C THR A 67 -13.51 -16.65 -25.23
N GLU A 68 -14.77 -16.59 -25.67
CA GLU A 68 -15.61 -15.42 -25.56
C GLU A 68 -15.50 -14.87 -24.13
N LEU A 69 -14.79 -13.75 -23.98
CA LEU A 69 -14.78 -12.98 -22.75
C LEU A 69 -16.24 -12.63 -22.45
N PRO A 70 -16.76 -12.90 -21.23
CA PRO A 70 -17.97 -12.23 -20.83
C PRO A 70 -17.68 -10.73 -20.85
N ASP A 71 -18.36 -10.07 -21.78
CA ASP A 71 -18.74 -8.67 -21.72
C ASP A 71 -19.61 -8.50 -20.47
N ASP A 72 -18.98 -8.55 -19.29
CA ASP A 72 -19.55 -8.01 -18.06
C ASP A 72 -19.48 -6.50 -18.20
N GLY A 73 -20.42 -5.98 -18.99
CA GLY A 73 -20.90 -4.63 -18.85
C GLY A 73 -21.48 -4.48 -17.45
N ASP A 74 -20.62 -4.18 -16.48
CA ASP A 74 -20.98 -3.24 -15.45
C ASP A 74 -20.72 -1.88 -16.09
N GLY A 75 -21.74 -1.42 -16.81
CA GLY A 75 -21.89 0.01 -17.06
C GLY A 75 -22.05 0.64 -15.69
N GLU A 76 -20.93 0.97 -15.06
CA GLU A 76 -20.91 2.08 -14.13
C GLU A 76 -21.52 3.22 -14.94
N GLU A 77 -22.75 3.55 -14.58
CA GLU A 77 -23.36 4.80 -14.96
C GLU A 77 -22.41 5.85 -14.39
N ASP A 78 -21.39 6.21 -15.17
CA ASP A 78 -20.58 7.42 -15.01
C ASP A 78 -21.62 8.54 -14.98
N ASP A 79 -22.13 8.82 -13.79
CA ASP A 79 -22.92 10.00 -13.56
C ASP A 79 -21.94 11.10 -13.91
N PRO A 80 -22.17 11.88 -15.00
CA PRO A 80 -21.19 12.82 -15.52
C PRO A 80 -20.82 13.89 -14.48
N THR A 81 -21.54 13.93 -13.36
CA THR A 81 -21.31 14.76 -12.20
C THR A 81 -20.08 14.31 -11.39
N ASP A 82 -19.76 13.01 -11.36
CA ASP A 82 -18.68 12.47 -10.53
C ASP A 82 -17.29 12.80 -11.10
N GLU A 83 -17.09 12.67 -12.42
CA GLU A 83 -15.82 13.02 -13.07
C GLU A 83 -15.42 14.50 -12.86
N GLU A 84 -16.39 15.42 -12.99
CA GLU A 84 -16.15 16.86 -12.81
C GLU A 84 -15.79 17.19 -11.35
N GLN A 85 -16.44 16.53 -10.39
CA GLN A 85 -16.13 16.67 -8.97
C GLN A 85 -14.74 16.12 -8.63
N ILE A 86 -14.34 15.00 -9.23
CA ILE A 86 -13.01 14.41 -9.04
C ILE A 86 -11.92 15.37 -9.53
N GLU A 87 -12.08 15.92 -10.73
CA GLU A 87 -11.10 16.86 -11.29
C GLU A 87 -11.04 18.14 -10.43
N THR A 88 -12.19 18.67 -10.02
CA THR A 88 -12.27 19.88 -9.20
C THR A 88 -11.61 19.67 -7.83
N LEU A 89 -11.91 18.59 -7.12
CA LEU A 89 -11.29 18.26 -5.84
C LEU A 89 -9.79 18.04 -5.97
N SER A 90 -9.37 17.33 -7.02
CA SER A 90 -7.95 17.08 -7.28
C SER A 90 -7.19 18.36 -7.66
N SER A 91 -7.84 19.34 -8.29
CA SER A 91 -7.21 20.62 -8.64
C SER A 91 -7.21 21.62 -7.48
N SER A 92 -8.31 21.70 -6.73
CA SER A 92 -8.51 22.67 -5.65
C SER A 92 -7.76 22.34 -4.37
N PHE A 93 -7.50 21.05 -4.09
CA PHE A 93 -6.88 20.62 -2.84
C PHE A 93 -5.53 19.93 -3.06
N ASN A 94 -4.58 20.16 -2.15
CA ASN A 94 -3.39 19.30 -2.04
C ASN A 94 -3.71 18.02 -1.25
N ALA A 95 -2.83 17.02 -1.32
CA ALA A 95 -3.06 15.71 -0.70
C ALA A 95 -3.29 15.78 0.82
N ASP A 96 -2.60 16.69 1.52
CA ASP A 96 -2.79 16.92 2.96
C ASP A 96 -4.10 17.66 3.26
N GLU A 97 -4.43 18.70 2.49
CA GLU A 97 -5.67 19.47 2.68
C GLU A 97 -6.91 18.61 2.40
N LEU A 98 -6.83 17.75 1.39
CA LEU A 98 -7.89 16.80 1.07
C LEU A 98 -8.11 15.79 2.21
N LYS A 99 -7.04 15.37 2.89
CA LYS A 99 -7.10 14.48 4.06
C LYS A 99 -7.77 15.18 5.25
N ASP A 100 -7.37 16.42 5.53
CA ASP A 100 -8.00 17.20 6.59
C ASP A 100 -9.48 17.44 6.29
N ALA A 101 -9.83 17.87 5.08
CA ALA A 101 -11.21 18.10 4.67
C ALA A 101 -12.05 16.81 4.70
N ALA A 102 -11.51 15.70 4.20
CA ALA A 102 -12.14 14.38 4.30
C ALA A 102 -12.41 13.98 5.75
N SER A 103 -11.44 14.20 6.65
CA SER A 103 -11.60 13.92 8.08
C SER A 103 -12.69 14.77 8.73
N VAL A 104 -12.77 16.06 8.37
CA VAL A 104 -13.81 16.98 8.85
C VAL A 104 -15.19 16.55 8.35
N SER A 105 -15.27 16.11 7.10
CA SER A 105 -16.50 15.58 6.49
C SER A 105 -16.90 14.18 6.97
N GLY A 106 -16.04 13.53 7.77
CA GLY A 106 -16.26 12.20 8.34
C GLY A 106 -15.98 11.05 7.37
N VAL A 107 -15.28 11.31 6.27
CA VAL A 107 -14.85 10.30 5.29
C VAL A 107 -13.68 9.51 5.90
N GLY A 108 -13.85 8.20 6.05
CA GLY A 108 -12.83 7.34 6.63
C GLY A 108 -11.81 6.89 5.60
N TYR A 109 -10.52 7.17 5.80
CA TYR A 109 -9.48 6.77 4.86
C TYR A 109 -8.23 6.20 5.54
N ASP A 110 -7.46 5.43 4.78
CA ASP A 110 -6.19 4.86 5.23
C ASP A 110 -5.07 5.91 5.26
N LYS A 111 -4.15 5.79 6.23
CA LYS A 111 -3.02 6.73 6.39
C LYS A 111 -2.19 6.87 5.09
N TYR A 112 -2.07 5.79 4.33
CA TYR A 112 -1.28 5.69 3.10
C TYR A 112 -2.11 5.78 1.82
N ILE A 113 -3.37 6.26 1.90
CA ILE A 113 -4.21 6.44 0.71
C ILE A 113 -3.58 7.44 -0.27
N SER A 114 -3.70 7.15 -1.57
CA SER A 114 -3.29 8.09 -2.61
C SER A 114 -4.30 9.23 -2.72
N LYS A 115 -3.86 10.39 -3.24
CA LYS A 115 -4.77 11.53 -3.44
C LYS A 115 -5.95 11.15 -4.33
N LYS A 116 -5.69 10.43 -5.42
CA LYS A 116 -6.72 10.03 -6.39
C LYS A 116 -7.76 9.11 -5.74
N ASP A 117 -7.30 8.11 -5.00
CA ASP A 117 -8.20 7.17 -4.31
C ASP A 117 -9.02 7.87 -3.21
N LEU A 118 -8.43 8.85 -2.53
CA LEU A 118 -9.14 9.64 -1.53
C LEU A 118 -10.20 10.54 -2.17
N VAL A 119 -9.90 11.19 -3.30
CA VAL A 119 -10.89 11.97 -4.05
C VAL A 119 -12.06 11.08 -4.49
N GLN A 120 -11.75 9.94 -5.11
CA GLN A 120 -12.76 8.98 -5.55
C GLN A 120 -13.66 8.59 -4.38
N LYS A 121 -13.06 8.21 -3.25
CA LYS A 121 -13.80 7.81 -2.05
C LYS A 121 -14.72 8.90 -1.51
N ILE A 122 -14.30 10.16 -1.54
CA ILE A 122 -15.13 11.30 -1.12
C ILE A 122 -16.36 11.43 -2.03
N VAL A 123 -16.20 11.22 -3.33
CA VAL A 123 -17.26 11.27 -4.33
C VAL A 123 -18.21 10.08 -4.16
N ASP A 124 -17.67 8.86 -4.01
CA ASP A 124 -18.45 7.64 -3.75
C ASP A 124 -19.30 7.73 -2.46
N GLU A 125 -18.77 8.41 -1.43
CA GLU A 125 -19.51 8.66 -0.18
C GLU A 125 -20.51 9.84 -0.28
N GLY A 126 -20.60 10.51 -1.43
CA GLY A 126 -21.48 11.66 -1.66
C GLY A 126 -21.08 12.90 -0.84
N LYS A 127 -19.80 13.01 -0.49
CA LYS A 127 -19.23 14.04 0.39
C LYS A 127 -18.45 15.12 -0.38
N ALA A 128 -18.38 15.03 -1.70
CA ALA A 128 -17.61 15.93 -2.55
C ALA A 128 -18.00 17.41 -2.38
N GLU A 129 -19.29 17.73 -2.38
CA GLU A 129 -19.76 19.11 -2.19
C GLU A 129 -19.41 19.66 -0.80
N GLU A 130 -19.48 18.82 0.24
CA GLU A 130 -19.16 19.21 1.62
C GLU A 130 -17.66 19.51 1.77
N VAL A 131 -16.82 18.69 1.12
CA VAL A 131 -15.37 18.91 1.05
C VAL A 131 -15.06 20.16 0.23
N LEU A 132 -15.70 20.39 -0.91
CA LEU A 132 -15.49 21.60 -1.73
C LEU A 132 -15.83 22.89 -0.97
N GLN A 133 -16.89 22.89 -0.16
CA GLN A 133 -17.24 24.04 0.68
C GLN A 133 -16.19 24.35 1.75
N TYR A 134 -15.39 23.36 2.16
CA TYR A 134 -14.28 23.57 3.09
C TYR A 134 -13.14 24.39 2.47
N ALA A 135 -12.97 24.37 1.14
CA ALA A 135 -11.93 25.16 0.44
C ALA A 135 -12.20 26.67 0.49
N ASP A 136 -13.48 27.05 0.47
CA ASP A 136 -13.95 28.43 0.43
C ASP A 136 -14.15 29.05 1.83
N ALA A 137 -13.95 28.27 2.90
CA ALA A 137 -14.18 28.66 4.30
C ALA A 137 -12.92 29.22 4.99
#